data_AF-A0A2G4IWH4-F1
#
_entry.id   AF-A0A2G4IWH4-F1
#
_cell.length_a   1.000
_cell.length_b   1.000
_cell.length_c   1.000
_cell.angle_alpha   90.00
_cell.angle_beta   90.00
_cell.angle_gamma   90.00
#
_symmetry.space_group_name_H-M   'P 1'
#
loop_
_entity.id
_entity.type
_entity.pdbx_description
1 polymer ?
#
loop_
_entity_poly.entity_id
_entity_poly.type
_entity_poly.pdbx_seq_one_letter_code
_entity_poly.pdbx_strand_id
1 'polypeptide(L)'
;MAANRSLGKGGYTCFLPVQSKEKIPMNRFQSADDTADNPPATAIMPGIDGFLGTRASLGMDVVLVGLLLVLPLLAWSIHLVRNRRNFAAHKRLQLLIAGLLLAVILSFEIDVRLVSDWKLRAVASPWWPAGVWLALSVHLVFAISTFVLWVWVVWEAVARFPVPPQPGTHGPRHRLMARLAGIDLVLTTVTGTFFYWLAFVLK
;
A
#
# COMPACT_ATOMS: atom_id res chain seq x y z
N MET A 1 -61.32 30.17 45.23
CA MET A 1 -60.57 30.19 46.50
C MET A 1 -60.70 28.84 47.16
N ALA A 2 -59.73 27.95 46.96
CA ALA A 2 -59.66 26.65 47.60
C ALA A 2 -58.18 26.28 47.73
N ALA A 3 -57.67 26.23 48.96
CA ALA A 3 -56.31 25.79 49.27
C ALA A 3 -56.40 24.39 49.90
N ASN A 4 -55.73 23.42 49.28
CA ASN A 4 -55.72 22.02 49.68
C ASN A 4 -54.30 21.58 50.10
N ARG A 5 -54.27 20.71 51.10
CA ARG A 5 -53.19 19.97 51.79
C ARG A 5 -51.95 19.58 50.97
N SER A 6 -50.79 19.48 51.63
CA SER A 6 -50.22 18.22 52.21
C SER A 6 -48.70 18.41 52.48
N LEU A 7 -48.23 18.21 53.72
CA LEU A 7 -47.56 17.01 54.27
C LEU A 7 -46.14 16.69 53.73
N GLY A 8 -45.15 16.93 54.61
CA GLY A 8 -44.26 15.88 55.14
C GLY A 8 -43.20 15.26 54.23
N LYS A 9 -41.93 15.65 54.44
CA LYS A 9 -40.71 14.84 54.26
C LYS A 9 -39.74 15.28 55.36
N GLY A 10 -39.21 14.45 56.26
CA GLY A 10 -38.63 13.11 56.08
C GLY A 10 -37.12 13.26 56.33
N GLY A 11 -36.65 12.85 57.51
CA GLY A 11 -35.28 13.08 58.00
C GLY A 11 -34.21 12.13 57.45
N TYR A 12 -33.14 11.99 58.24
CA TYR A 12 -31.92 11.18 58.07
C TYR A 12 -30.71 11.89 57.43
N THR A 13 -29.97 12.68 58.22
CA THR A 13 -28.54 12.94 57.97
C THR A 13 -27.69 11.89 58.71
N CYS A 14 -27.02 11.08 57.91
CA CYS A 14 -26.07 10.05 58.31
C CYS A 14 -24.77 10.70 58.80
N PHE A 15 -24.36 10.35 60.02
CA PHE A 15 -23.11 10.73 60.67
C PHE A 15 -22.02 9.74 60.22
N LEU A 16 -21.01 10.20 59.49
CA LEU A 16 -19.81 9.41 59.19
C LEU A 16 -18.58 9.97 59.93
N PRO A 17 -17.75 9.11 60.53
CA PRO A 17 -16.63 9.53 61.36
C PRO A 17 -15.39 9.94 60.56
N VAL A 18 -14.64 10.85 61.18
CA VAL A 18 -13.31 11.37 60.84
C VAL A 18 -12.34 10.25 60.45
N GLN A 19 -11.81 10.32 59.21
CA GLN A 19 -10.74 9.47 58.72
C GLN A 19 -9.39 9.83 59.35
N SER A 20 -8.72 8.78 59.81
CA SER A 20 -7.41 8.75 60.45
C SER A 20 -6.31 9.19 59.49
N LYS A 21 -5.34 9.96 60.02
CA LYS A 21 -4.10 10.35 59.32
C LYS A 21 -3.27 9.11 58.99
N GLU A 22 -3.30 8.69 57.72
CA GLU A 22 -2.37 7.69 57.21
C GLU A 22 -1.08 8.34 56.73
N LYS A 23 0.02 7.77 57.19
CA LYS A 23 1.39 8.26 57.13
C LYS A 23 1.93 8.00 55.71
N ILE A 24 2.13 9.03 54.90
CA ILE A 24 2.76 8.92 53.58
C ILE A 24 4.23 8.52 53.77
N PRO A 25 4.70 7.35 53.31
CA PRO A 25 6.13 7.07 53.28
C PRO A 25 6.80 7.90 52.18
N MET A 26 7.68 8.81 52.60
CA MET A 26 8.66 9.50 51.76
C MET A 26 9.68 8.48 51.22
N ASN A 27 9.34 7.78 50.14
CA ASN A 27 10.34 7.25 49.19
C ASN A 27 10.36 8.17 47.98
N ARG A 28 11.00 9.31 48.23
CA ARG A 28 11.38 10.32 47.26
C ARG A 28 12.73 9.91 46.67
N PHE A 29 12.79 9.85 45.34
CA PHE A 29 14.01 9.79 44.53
C PHE A 29 14.79 8.47 44.58
N GLN A 30 14.25 7.44 43.93
CA GLN A 30 15.10 6.51 43.18
C GLN A 30 15.50 7.25 41.88
N SER A 31 16.81 7.33 41.66
CA SER A 31 17.56 8.10 40.67
C SER A 31 16.96 8.14 39.26
N ALA A 32 16.82 9.36 38.74
CA ALA A 32 16.48 9.65 37.35
C ALA A 32 17.72 9.65 36.42
N ASP A 33 18.67 8.74 36.64
CA ASP A 33 19.99 8.71 35.96
C ASP A 33 20.37 7.33 35.37
N ASP A 34 19.41 6.44 35.11
CA ASP A 34 19.65 5.11 34.48
C ASP A 34 19.06 4.96 33.05
N THR A 35 18.87 6.04 32.29
CA THR A 35 18.45 5.94 30.87
C THR A 35 19.31 6.72 29.89
N ALA A 36 20.57 6.97 30.23
CA ALA A 36 21.58 7.13 29.19
C ALA A 36 22.04 5.73 28.76
N ASP A 37 22.18 5.51 27.45
CA ASP A 37 22.86 4.37 26.82
C ASP A 37 22.09 3.10 26.45
N ASN A 38 20.78 3.22 26.17
CA ASN A 38 20.21 2.38 25.12
C ASN A 38 20.10 3.24 23.85
N PRO A 39 20.84 2.97 22.76
CA PRO A 39 20.45 3.53 21.46
C PRO A 39 18.97 3.17 21.27
N PRO A 40 18.13 4.08 20.72
CA PRO A 40 16.72 3.76 20.55
C PRO A 40 16.66 2.42 19.84
N ALA A 41 16.18 1.40 20.55
CA ALA A 41 16.00 0.07 20.01
C ALA A 41 15.34 0.29 18.66
N THR A 42 16.01 -0.12 17.58
CA THR A 42 15.50 -0.06 16.21
C THR A 42 14.03 -0.38 16.30
N ALA A 43 13.17 0.64 16.17
CA ALA A 43 11.76 0.49 16.45
C ALA A 43 11.32 -0.64 15.53
N ILE A 44 10.98 -1.81 16.09
CA ILE A 44 10.67 -2.99 15.30
C ILE A 44 9.36 -2.65 14.60
N MET A 45 9.49 -2.15 13.38
CA MET A 45 8.35 -1.84 12.54
C MET A 45 7.70 -3.18 12.20
N PRO A 46 6.36 -3.29 12.31
CA PRO A 46 5.68 -4.53 11.97
C PRO A 46 6.02 -4.96 10.54
N GLY A 47 6.18 -6.28 10.35
CA GLY A 47 6.45 -6.92 9.07
C GLY A 47 7.91 -7.06 8.68
N ILE A 48 8.14 -7.48 7.43
CA ILE A 48 9.47 -7.76 6.88
C ILE A 48 10.01 -6.49 6.22
N ASP A 49 11.22 -6.07 6.60
CA ASP A 49 11.87 -4.91 6.02
C ASP A 49 12.26 -5.14 4.55
N GLY A 50 12.24 -4.05 3.79
CA GLY A 50 12.69 -4.02 2.40
C GLY A 50 14.19 -4.29 2.24
N PHE A 51 14.58 -4.67 1.03
CA PHE A 51 15.97 -4.91 0.64
C PHE A 51 16.64 -3.68 -0.01
N LEU A 52 15.89 -2.61 -0.31
CA LEU A 52 16.39 -1.38 -0.93
C LEU A 52 17.02 -0.40 0.07
N GLY A 53 17.11 -0.77 1.36
CA GLY A 53 17.69 0.07 2.41
C GLY A 53 16.86 1.30 2.76
N THR A 54 15.55 1.27 2.47
CA THR A 54 14.58 2.32 2.82
C THR A 54 13.72 1.89 4.02
N ARG A 55 12.77 2.72 4.43
CA ARG A 55 11.80 2.37 5.49
C ARG A 55 10.67 1.44 4.99
N ALA A 56 10.64 1.14 3.69
CA ALA A 56 9.59 0.33 3.08
C ALA A 56 9.64 -1.13 3.52
N SER A 57 8.54 -1.86 3.37
CA SER A 57 8.47 -3.30 3.59
C SER A 57 8.98 -4.07 2.38
N LEU A 58 9.24 -5.37 2.55
CA LEU A 58 9.58 -6.28 1.46
C LEU A 58 8.55 -6.24 0.32
N GLY A 59 7.24 -6.22 0.65
CA GLY A 59 6.18 -6.16 -0.35
C GLY A 59 6.25 -4.89 -1.22
N MET A 60 6.52 -3.74 -0.60
CA MET A 60 6.67 -2.46 -1.31
C MET A 60 7.86 -2.48 -2.28
N ASP A 61 9.00 -3.01 -1.85
CA ASP A 61 10.21 -3.09 -2.68
C ASP A 61 10.01 -4.04 -3.87
N VAL A 62 9.39 -5.20 -3.63
CA VAL A 62 9.09 -6.18 -4.66
C VAL A 62 8.16 -5.59 -5.73
N VAL A 63 7.12 -4.84 -5.34
CA VAL A 63 6.23 -4.18 -6.29
C VAL A 63 6.95 -3.10 -7.09
N LEU A 64 7.75 -2.26 -6.42
CA LEU A 64 8.51 -1.20 -7.10
C LEU A 64 9.45 -1.79 -8.16
N VAL A 65 10.26 -2.78 -7.76
CA VAL A 65 11.19 -3.46 -8.68
C VAL A 65 10.42 -4.20 -9.78
N GLY A 66 9.29 -4.84 -9.45
CA GLY A 66 8.41 -5.48 -10.41
C GLY A 66 7.87 -4.52 -11.48
N LEU A 67 7.43 -3.32 -11.08
CA LEU A 67 6.96 -2.27 -12.00
C LEU A 67 8.10 -1.76 -12.90
N LEU A 68 9.29 -1.56 -12.35
CA LEU A 68 10.44 -1.15 -13.15
C LEU A 68 10.88 -2.25 -14.12
N LEU A 69 10.78 -3.52 -13.73
CA LEU A 69 11.16 -4.67 -14.55
C LEU A 69 10.15 -4.98 -15.66
N VAL A 70 8.86 -4.73 -15.44
CA VAL A 70 7.85 -5.04 -16.47
C VAL A 70 7.98 -4.14 -17.71
N LEU A 71 8.46 -2.90 -17.56
CA LEU A 71 8.65 -1.97 -18.69
C LEU A 71 9.63 -2.51 -19.75
N PRO A 72 10.88 -2.90 -19.43
CA PRO A 72 11.78 -3.50 -20.41
C PRO A 72 11.27 -4.85 -20.93
N LEU A 73 10.59 -5.66 -20.10
CA LEU A 73 9.97 -6.91 -20.56
C LEU A 73 8.87 -6.68 -21.61
N LEU A 74 8.05 -5.63 -21.45
CA LEU A 74 7.05 -5.25 -22.44
C LEU A 74 7.69 -4.67 -23.71
N ALA A 75 8.74 -3.86 -23.57
CA ALA A 75 9.51 -3.39 -24.73
C ALA A 75 10.09 -4.56 -25.54
N TRP A 76 10.63 -5.57 -24.85
CA TRP A 76 11.09 -6.81 -25.48
C TRP A 76 9.95 -7.59 -26.14
N SER A 77 8.80 -7.69 -25.48
CA SER A 77 7.60 -8.33 -26.02
C SER A 77 7.14 -7.67 -27.32
N ILE A 78 7.25 -6.35 -27.44
CA ILE A 78 6.95 -5.59 -28.67
C ILE A 78 8.03 -5.83 -29.74
N HIS A 79 9.31 -5.88 -29.35
CA HIS A 79 10.41 -6.20 -30.27
C HIS A 79 10.22 -7.57 -30.95
N LEU A 80 9.75 -8.58 -30.22
CA LEU A 80 9.47 -9.92 -30.77
C LEU A 80 8.44 -9.90 -31.91
N VAL A 81 7.36 -9.13 -31.78
CA VAL A 81 6.34 -9.05 -32.84
C VAL A 81 6.79 -8.15 -33.99
N ARG A 82 7.47 -7.03 -33.70
CA ARG A 82 7.85 -6.03 -34.71
C ARG A 82 9.00 -6.51 -35.59
N ASN A 83 10.04 -7.09 -34.99
CA ASN A 83 11.29 -7.39 -35.69
C ASN A 83 11.44 -8.88 -35.99
N ARG A 84 10.95 -9.77 -35.11
CA ARG A 84 11.08 -11.24 -35.27
C ARG A 84 9.81 -11.89 -35.81
N ARG A 85 8.69 -11.16 -35.90
CA ARG A 85 7.35 -11.67 -36.24
C ARG A 85 6.94 -12.91 -35.43
N ASN A 86 7.48 -13.04 -34.20
CA ASN A 86 7.26 -14.21 -33.35
C ASN A 86 6.07 -13.97 -32.40
N PHE A 87 4.87 -14.11 -32.95
CA PHE A 87 3.62 -13.89 -32.21
C PHE A 87 3.39 -14.93 -31.10
N ALA A 88 3.91 -16.15 -31.27
CA ALA A 88 3.82 -17.19 -30.25
C ALA A 88 4.65 -16.84 -29.00
N ALA A 89 5.88 -16.35 -29.19
CA ALA A 89 6.72 -15.90 -28.09
C ALA A 89 6.11 -14.68 -27.38
N HIS A 90 5.56 -13.72 -28.12
CA HIS A 90 4.83 -12.59 -27.55
C HIS A 90 3.66 -13.02 -26.67
N LYS A 91 2.80 -13.93 -27.16
CA LYS A 91 1.68 -14.48 -26.38
C LYS A 91 2.17 -15.16 -25.09
N ARG A 92 3.18 -16.04 -25.18
CA ARG A 92 3.74 -16.75 -24.02
C ARG A 92 4.32 -15.78 -23.00
N LEU A 93 5.07 -14.78 -23.45
CA LEU A 93 5.66 -13.77 -22.58
C LEU A 93 4.59 -12.91 -21.89
N GLN A 94 3.55 -12.49 -22.61
CA GLN A 94 2.43 -11.74 -22.01
C GLN A 94 1.69 -12.55 -20.94
N LEU A 95 1.43 -13.84 -21.19
CA LEU A 95 0.78 -14.71 -20.20
C LEU A 95 1.68 -15.01 -19.00
N LEU A 96 3.00 -15.10 -19.20
CA LEU A 96 3.96 -15.23 -18.11
C LEU A 96 4.00 -13.96 -17.25
N ILE A 97 4.15 -12.79 -17.88
CA ILE A 97 4.08 -11.49 -17.19
C ILE A 97 2.76 -11.37 -16.44
N ALA A 98 1.67 -11.85 -17.04
CA ALA A 98 0.35 -11.85 -16.43
C ALA A 98 0.28 -12.63 -15.12
N GLY A 99 0.73 -13.88 -15.15
CA GLY A 99 0.76 -14.73 -13.97
C GLY A 99 1.67 -14.15 -12.88
N LEU A 100 2.85 -13.67 -13.26
CA LEU A 100 3.81 -13.09 -12.30
C LEU A 100 3.28 -11.80 -11.66
N LEU A 101 2.73 -10.87 -12.44
CA LEU A 101 2.16 -9.63 -11.88
C LEU A 101 1.00 -9.92 -10.94
N LEU A 102 0.13 -10.88 -11.28
CA LEU A 102 -0.95 -11.29 -10.40
C LEU A 102 -0.41 -11.83 -9.08
N ALA A 103 0.60 -12.70 -9.12
CA ALA A 103 1.25 -13.23 -7.92
C ALA A 103 1.88 -12.12 -7.06
N VAL A 104 2.55 -11.15 -7.70
CA VAL A 104 3.16 -10.00 -7.02
C VAL A 104 2.10 -9.12 -6.36
N ILE A 105 1.01 -8.78 -7.05
CA ILE A 105 -0.08 -7.95 -6.51
C ILE A 105 -0.76 -8.65 -5.32
N LEU A 106 -1.02 -9.95 -5.42
CA LEU A 106 -1.62 -10.72 -4.31
C LEU A 106 -0.68 -10.78 -3.10
N SER A 107 0.61 -11.01 -3.32
CA SER A 107 1.61 -11.03 -2.26
C SER A 107 1.74 -9.65 -1.60
N PHE A 108 1.71 -8.59 -2.40
CA PHE A 108 1.71 -7.20 -1.94
C PHE A 108 0.51 -6.87 -1.06
N GLU A 109 -0.70 -7.23 -1.50
CA GLU A 109 -1.93 -7.00 -0.75
C GLU A 109 -1.88 -7.70 0.62
N ILE A 110 -1.37 -8.94 0.66
CA ILE A 110 -1.18 -9.68 1.90
C ILE A 110 -0.18 -8.93 2.80
N ASP A 111 0.96 -8.50 2.27
CA ASP A 111 1.98 -7.79 3.06
C ASP A 111 1.41 -6.51 3.67
N VAL A 112 0.82 -5.62 2.86
CA VAL A 112 0.40 -4.29 3.33
C VAL A 112 -0.84 -4.33 4.23
N ARG A 113 -1.69 -5.35 4.12
CA ARG A 113 -2.91 -5.48 4.95
C ARG A 113 -2.73 -6.32 6.20
N LEU A 114 -1.87 -7.32 6.16
CA LEU A 114 -1.78 -8.33 7.22
C LEU A 114 -0.42 -8.38 7.91
N VAL A 115 0.65 -7.88 7.29
CA VAL A 115 2.02 -8.10 7.78
C VAL A 115 2.71 -6.79 8.21
N SER A 116 2.78 -5.78 7.35
CA SER A 116 3.80 -4.73 7.46
C SER A 116 3.34 -3.34 7.90
N ASP A 117 2.02 -3.13 8.09
CA ASP A 117 1.38 -1.81 8.35
C ASP A 117 2.15 -0.63 7.76
N TRP A 118 2.02 -0.49 6.44
CA TRP A 118 2.76 0.49 5.64
C TRP A 118 2.62 1.94 6.14
N LYS A 119 1.54 2.28 6.86
CA LYS A 119 1.30 3.63 7.37
C LYS A 119 2.31 4.00 8.44
N LEU A 120 2.57 3.11 9.39
CA LEU A 120 3.55 3.34 10.46
C LEU A 120 4.94 3.60 9.88
N ARG A 121 5.29 2.88 8.81
CA ARG A 121 6.55 3.05 8.07
C ARG A 121 6.64 4.40 7.32
N ALA A 122 5.50 5.00 6.96
CA ALA A 122 5.41 6.27 6.23
C ALA A 122 5.32 7.52 7.14
N VAL A 123 4.99 7.38 8.42
CA VAL A 123 4.83 8.52 9.37
C VAL A 123 6.07 9.41 9.45
N ALA A 124 7.26 8.83 9.29
CA ALA A 124 8.53 9.56 9.30
C ALA A 124 8.77 10.43 8.05
N SER A 125 7.87 10.43 7.06
CA SER A 125 7.97 11.32 5.91
C SER A 125 7.55 12.75 6.28
N PRO A 126 8.30 13.80 5.86
CA PRO A 126 7.90 15.20 6.02
C PRO A 126 6.55 15.55 5.38
N TRP A 127 6.07 14.75 4.44
CA TRP A 127 4.83 14.97 3.70
C TRP A 127 3.64 14.16 4.27
N TRP A 128 3.85 13.44 5.37
CA TRP A 128 2.78 12.73 6.05
C TRP A 128 1.86 13.69 6.82
N PRO A 129 0.52 13.50 6.79
CA PRO A 129 -0.22 12.51 6.02
C PRO A 129 -0.60 12.99 4.61
N ALA A 130 -0.83 14.29 4.41
CA ALA A 130 -1.56 14.80 3.25
C ALA A 130 -0.87 14.54 1.90
N GLY A 131 0.44 14.79 1.79
CA GLY A 131 1.18 14.59 0.55
C GLY A 131 1.33 13.12 0.18
N VAL A 132 1.57 12.27 1.18
CA VAL A 132 1.65 10.80 1.01
C VAL A 132 0.31 10.24 0.52
N TRP A 133 -0.81 10.65 1.12
CA TRP A 133 -2.15 10.21 0.70
C TRP A 133 -2.54 10.71 -0.69
N LEU A 134 -2.17 11.94 -1.03
CA LEU A 134 -2.41 12.48 -2.37
C LEU A 134 -1.63 11.68 -3.42
N ALA A 135 -0.33 11.46 -3.20
CA ALA A 135 0.51 10.67 -4.09
C ALA A 135 -0.02 9.24 -4.26
N LEU A 136 -0.43 8.59 -3.16
CA LEU A 136 -1.06 7.27 -3.19
C LEU A 136 -2.37 7.27 -3.98
N SER A 137 -3.23 8.26 -3.77
CA SER A 137 -4.52 8.36 -4.46
C SER A 137 -4.33 8.51 -5.98
N VAL A 138 -3.41 9.38 -6.39
CA VAL A 138 -3.05 9.55 -7.81
C VAL A 138 -2.50 8.25 -8.39
N HIS A 139 -1.60 7.57 -7.68
CA HIS A 139 -1.06 6.28 -8.11
C HIS A 139 -2.16 5.23 -8.28
N LEU A 140 -3.09 5.12 -7.34
CA LEU A 140 -4.19 4.15 -7.39
C LEU A 140 -5.11 4.36 -8.58
N VAL A 141 -5.37 5.60 -9.00
CA VAL A 141 -6.16 5.87 -10.21
C VAL A 141 -5.51 5.22 -11.42
N PHE A 142 -4.22 5.45 -11.63
CA PHE A 142 -3.47 4.85 -12.74
C PHE A 142 -3.30 3.34 -12.60
N ALA A 143 -3.03 2.84 -11.40
CA ALA A 143 -2.86 1.42 -11.15
C ALA A 143 -4.14 0.62 -11.45
N ILE A 144 -5.30 1.13 -11.02
CA ILE A 144 -6.60 0.50 -11.28
C ILE A 144 -6.94 0.57 -12.78
N SER A 145 -6.75 1.73 -13.43
CA SER A 145 -6.99 1.83 -14.88
C SER A 145 -6.07 0.91 -15.67
N THR A 146 -4.80 0.78 -15.26
CA THR A 146 -3.82 -0.08 -15.92
C THR A 146 -4.24 -1.53 -15.78
N PHE A 147 -4.65 -1.95 -14.59
CA PHE A 147 -5.15 -3.31 -14.35
C PHE A 147 -6.36 -3.64 -15.23
N VAL A 148 -7.35 -2.74 -15.30
CA VAL A 148 -8.55 -2.93 -16.12
C VAL A 148 -8.21 -2.99 -17.61
N LEU A 149 -7.44 -2.03 -18.12
CA LEU A 149 -7.02 -2.00 -19.52
C LEU A 149 -6.23 -3.24 -19.89
N TRP A 150 -5.34 -3.68 -19.01
CA TRP A 150 -4.49 -4.83 -19.27
C TRP A 150 -5.26 -6.14 -19.24
N VAL A 151 -6.15 -6.37 -18.26
CA VAL A 151 -7.08 -7.52 -18.24
C VAL A 151 -7.90 -7.56 -19.53
N TRP A 152 -8.44 -6.41 -19.95
CA TRP A 152 -9.18 -6.30 -21.21
C TRP A 152 -8.33 -6.71 -22.41
N VAL A 153 -7.12 -6.14 -22.55
CA VAL A 153 -6.22 -6.41 -23.70
C VAL A 153 -5.81 -7.88 -23.75
N VAL A 154 -5.50 -8.51 -22.61
CA VAL A 154 -5.12 -9.93 -22.54
C VAL A 154 -6.31 -10.82 -22.88
N TRP A 155 -7.48 -10.56 -22.27
CA TRP A 155 -8.69 -11.33 -22.55
C TRP A 155 -9.09 -11.23 -24.03
N GLU A 156 -9.13 -10.01 -24.57
CA GLU A 156 -9.49 -9.77 -25.96
C GLU A 156 -8.50 -10.46 -26.92
N ALA A 157 -7.21 -10.45 -26.61
CA ALA A 157 -6.19 -11.14 -27.41
C ALA A 157 -6.34 -12.67 -27.37
N VAL A 158 -6.59 -13.25 -26.20
CA VAL A 158 -6.78 -14.70 -26.06
C VAL A 158 -8.06 -15.17 -26.75
N ALA A 159 -9.13 -14.38 -26.68
CA ALA A 159 -10.43 -14.74 -27.24
C ALA A 159 -10.52 -14.57 -28.77
N ARG A 160 -9.80 -13.59 -29.35
CA ARG A 160 -10.01 -13.19 -30.76
C ARG A 160 -8.89 -13.56 -31.73
N PHE A 161 -7.66 -13.84 -31.27
CA PHE A 161 -6.59 -14.27 -32.17
C PHE A 161 -6.63 -15.80 -32.41
N PRO A 162 -6.36 -16.26 -33.64
CA PRO A 162 -6.34 -17.69 -33.96
C PRO A 162 -5.18 -18.42 -33.26
N VAL A 163 -5.24 -19.76 -33.28
CA VAL A 163 -4.16 -20.64 -32.84
C VAL A 163 -3.66 -21.41 -34.06
N PRO A 164 -2.42 -21.21 -34.55
CA PRO A 164 -1.36 -20.34 -34.00
C PRO A 164 -1.64 -18.84 -34.17
N PRO A 165 -1.09 -17.97 -33.28
CA PRO A 165 -1.35 -16.54 -33.33
C PRO A 165 -0.79 -15.91 -34.60
N GLN A 166 -1.67 -15.25 -35.35
CA GLN A 166 -1.34 -14.56 -36.60
C GLN A 166 -2.07 -13.21 -36.69
N PRO A 167 -1.55 -12.25 -37.50
CA PRO A 167 -2.24 -11.00 -37.76
C PRO A 167 -3.63 -11.25 -38.36
N GLY A 168 -4.62 -10.49 -37.90
CA GLY A 168 -5.99 -10.54 -38.42
C GLY A 168 -6.67 -9.19 -38.31
N THR A 169 -7.96 -9.14 -38.62
CA THR A 169 -8.80 -7.93 -38.59
C THR A 169 -8.82 -7.24 -37.23
N HIS A 170 -8.58 -7.99 -36.14
CA HIS A 170 -8.51 -7.48 -34.78
C HIS A 170 -7.18 -6.75 -34.45
N GLY A 171 -6.14 -6.93 -35.28
CA GLY A 171 -4.79 -6.39 -35.04
C GLY A 171 -4.71 -4.88 -34.78
N PRO A 172 -5.39 -4.00 -35.55
CA PRO A 172 -5.35 -2.56 -35.32
C PRO A 172 -5.88 -2.13 -33.95
N ARG A 173 -7.03 -2.68 -33.54
CA ARG A 173 -7.64 -2.39 -32.24
C ARG A 173 -6.77 -2.88 -31.09
N HIS A 174 -6.25 -4.11 -31.18
CA HIS A 174 -5.33 -4.64 -30.17
C HIS A 174 -4.10 -3.74 -30.01
N ARG A 175 -3.48 -3.27 -31.11
CA ARG A 175 -2.32 -2.36 -31.06
C ARG A 175 -2.67 -1.02 -30.39
N LEU A 176 -3.84 -0.46 -30.67
CA LEU A 176 -4.29 0.78 -30.04
C LEU A 176 -4.48 0.59 -28.53
N MET A 177 -5.24 -0.42 -28.13
CA MET A 177 -5.51 -0.70 -26.71
C MET A 177 -4.24 -1.08 -25.95
N ALA A 178 -3.36 -1.88 -26.55
CA ALA A 178 -2.06 -2.22 -25.97
C ALA A 178 -1.14 -0.99 -25.83
N ARG A 179 -1.21 -0.02 -26.75
CA ARG A 179 -0.47 1.25 -26.63
C ARG A 179 -1.01 2.09 -25.47
N LEU A 180 -2.33 2.19 -25.33
CA LEU A 180 -2.96 2.88 -24.21
C LEU A 180 -2.57 2.23 -22.88
N ALA A 181 -2.68 0.91 -22.77
CA ALA A 181 -2.27 0.16 -21.58
C ALA A 181 -0.76 0.34 -21.28
N GLY A 182 0.09 0.37 -22.31
CA GLY A 182 1.52 0.61 -22.15
C GLY A 182 1.85 2.02 -21.64
N ILE A 183 1.15 3.06 -22.14
CA ILE A 183 1.30 4.43 -21.64
C ILE A 183 0.82 4.51 -20.18
N ASP A 184 -0.34 3.92 -19.88
CA ASP A 184 -0.92 3.92 -18.54
C ASP A 184 -0.03 3.21 -17.52
N LEU A 185 0.61 2.10 -17.92
CA LEU A 185 1.58 1.40 -17.08
C LEU A 185 2.85 2.23 -16.81
N VAL A 186 3.31 3.03 -17.79
CA VAL A 186 4.41 3.97 -17.56
C VAL A 186 4.00 5.02 -16.53
N LEU A 187 2.79 5.57 -16.63
CA LEU A 187 2.26 6.52 -15.64
C LEU A 187 2.11 5.88 -14.25
N THR A 188 1.63 4.63 -14.18
CA THR A 188 1.57 3.84 -12.94
C THR A 188 2.95 3.67 -12.32
N THR A 189 3.96 3.37 -13.13
CA THR A 189 5.34 3.19 -12.66
C THR A 189 5.93 4.49 -12.14
N VAL A 190 5.74 5.60 -12.87
CA VAL A 190 6.24 6.92 -12.47
C VAL A 190 5.57 7.39 -11.17
N THR A 191 4.23 7.34 -11.10
CA THR A 191 3.48 7.76 -9.91
C THR A 191 3.74 6.85 -8.71
N GLY A 192 3.88 5.54 -8.93
CA GLY A 192 4.22 4.58 -7.87
C GLY A 192 5.63 4.78 -7.33
N THR A 193 6.60 5.02 -8.21
CA THR A 193 7.98 5.37 -7.81
C THR A 193 8.01 6.66 -7.01
N PHE A 194 7.25 7.67 -7.46
CA PHE A 194 7.14 8.95 -6.75
C PHE A 194 6.53 8.78 -5.35
N PHE A 195 5.43 8.03 -5.23
CA PHE A 195 4.81 7.70 -3.95
C PHE A 195 5.81 6.97 -3.03
N TYR A 196 6.50 5.94 -3.54
CA TYR A 196 7.48 5.18 -2.77
C TYR A 196 8.60 6.09 -2.25
N TRP A 197 9.15 6.93 -3.13
CA TRP A 197 10.21 7.87 -2.75
C TRP A 197 9.75 8.86 -1.67
N LEU A 198 8.57 9.46 -1.86
CA LEU A 198 8.01 10.45 -0.94
C LEU A 198 7.65 9.84 0.43
N ALA A 199 7.17 8.60 0.46
CA ALA A 199 6.78 7.92 1.70
C ALA A 199 7.97 7.30 2.47
N PHE A 200 8.92 6.66 1.78
CA PHE A 200 9.89 5.77 2.44
C PHE A 200 11.35 6.19 2.32
N VAL A 201 11.68 7.10 1.39
CA VAL A 201 13.07 7.54 1.16
C VAL A 201 13.31 8.92 1.78
N LEU A 202 12.39 9.87 1.57
CA LEU A 202 12.55 11.23 2.06
C LEU A 202 12.52 11.29 3.59
N LYS A 203 13.47 12.02 4.19
CA LYS A 203 13.62 12.20 5.63
C LYS A 203 13.38 13.66 6.00
#